data_AF-A0A1G8PHX9-F1
#
_entry.id   AF-A0A1G8PHX9-F1
#
_cell.length_a   1.000
_cell.length_b   1.000
_cell.length_c   1.000
_cell.angle_alpha   90.00
_cell.angle_beta   90.00
_cell.angle_gamma   90.00
#
_symmetry.space_group_name_H-M   'P 1'
#
loop_
_entity.id
_entity.type
_entity.pdbx_description
1 polymer ?
#
loop_
_entity_poly.entity_id
_entity_poly.type
_entity_poly.pdbx_seq_one_letter_code
_entity_poly.pdbx_strand_id
1 'polypeptide(L)'
;MSLTIYTKPGCFPCRKTIEKFQDAGLIPQIVDISSTPAALDYITGDPAEGGLGYSQAPVVVYERDGTEDHWSGLNPTKIRHVIALATASK
;
A
#
# COMPACT_ATOMS: atom_id res chain seq x y z
N MET A 1 2.68 13.69 0.57
CA MET A 1 2.81 12.24 0.73
C MET A 1 1.47 11.61 0.45
N SER A 2 1.42 10.61 -0.44
CA SER A 2 0.25 9.74 -0.66
C SER A 2 0.53 8.37 -0.06
N LEU A 3 -0.50 7.68 0.41
CA LEU A 3 -0.41 6.32 0.92
C LEU A 3 -1.67 5.57 0.50
N THR A 4 -1.50 4.58 -0.37
CA THR A 4 -2.60 3.76 -0.90
C THR A 4 -2.35 2.30 -0.54
N ILE A 5 -3.38 1.64 -0.02
CA ILE A 5 -3.35 0.23 0.34
C ILE A 5 -4.38 -0.49 -0.52
N TYR A 6 -3.88 -1.33 -1.42
CA TYR A 6 -4.68 -2.25 -2.21
C TYR A 6 -4.95 -3.51 -1.39
N THR A 7 -6.22 -3.87 -1.30
CA THR A 7 -6.73 -4.90 -0.40
C THR A 7 -7.66 -5.87 -1.12
N LYS A 8 -8.01 -6.96 -0.44
CA LYS A 8 -9.05 -7.90 -0.88
C LYS A 8 -9.92 -8.34 0.31
N PRO A 9 -11.16 -8.78 0.08
CA PRO A 9 -12.05 -9.26 1.14
C PRO A 9 -11.42 -10.42 1.94
N GLY A 10 -11.69 -10.46 3.26
CA GLY A 10 -11.18 -11.52 4.14
C GLY A 10 -9.67 -11.49 4.42
N CYS A 11 -8.95 -10.46 3.96
CA CYS A 11 -7.51 -10.35 4.10
C CYS A 11 -7.08 -9.85 5.49
N PHE A 12 -6.74 -10.77 6.40
CA PHE A 12 -6.15 -10.43 7.70
C PHE A 12 -4.92 -9.49 7.61
N PRO A 13 -3.91 -9.75 6.76
CA PRO A 13 -2.75 -8.86 6.68
C PRO A 13 -3.12 -7.46 6.18
N CYS A 14 -4.13 -7.33 5.31
CA CYS A 14 -4.61 -6.03 4.85
C CYS A 14 -5.16 -5.21 6.02
N ARG A 15 -6.05 -5.80 6.82
CA ARG A 15 -6.62 -5.15 8.02
C ARG A 15 -5.52 -4.69 8.98
N LYS A 16 -4.53 -5.55 9.24
CA LYS A 16 -3.42 -5.22 10.15
C LYS A 16 -2.52 -4.11 9.62
N THR A 17 -2.28 -4.05 8.31
CA THR A 17 -1.55 -2.94 7.71
C THR A 17 -2.31 -1.62 7.86
N ILE A 18 -3.63 -1.62 7.61
CA ILE A 18 -4.50 -0.43 7.77
C ILE A 18 -4.49 0.06 9.21
N GLU A 19 -4.75 -0.84 10.17
CA GLU A 19 -4.75 -0.53 11.61
C GLU A 19 -3.44 0.15 12.03
N LYS A 20 -2.29 -0.40 11.61
CA LYS A 20 -0.98 0.16 11.97
C LYS A 20 -0.76 1.59 11.47
N PHE A 21 -1.24 1.92 10.28
CA PHE A 21 -1.13 3.28 9.77
C PHE A 21 -2.12 4.23 10.46
N GLN A 22 -3.35 3.77 10.71
CA GLN A 22 -4.36 4.55 11.44
C GLN A 22 -3.94 4.83 12.89
N ASP A 23 -3.36 3.85 13.59
CA ASP A 23 -2.81 4.00 14.94
C ASP A 23 -1.70 5.06 14.99
N ALA A 24 -0.97 5.24 13.89
CA ALA A 24 0.06 6.27 13.75
C ALA A 24 -0.49 7.63 13.26
N GLY A 25 -1.82 7.76 13.13
CA GLY A 25 -2.48 8.99 12.67
C GLY A 25 -2.38 9.22 11.15
N LEU A 26 -2.00 8.20 10.37
CA LEU A 26 -1.96 8.26 8.92
C LEU A 26 -3.26 7.66 8.34
N ILE A 27 -3.84 8.37 7.37
CA ILE A 27 -5.10 7.96 6.72
C ILE A 27 -4.77 7.43 5.31
N PRO A 28 -4.54 6.11 5.16
CA PRO A 28 -4.32 5.53 3.84
C PRO A 28 -5.61 5.54 3.02
N GLN A 29 -5.47 5.73 1.71
CA GLN A 29 -6.52 5.41 0.74
C GLN A 29 -6.64 3.90 0.60
N ILE A 30 -7.84 3.36 0.75
CA ILE A 30 -8.07 1.91 0.68
C ILE A 30 -8.77 1.60 -0.64
N VAL A 31 -8.17 0.70 -1.42
CA VAL A 31 -8.71 0.24 -2.69
C VAL A 31 -8.95 -1.26 -2.60
N ASP A 32 -10.19 -1.70 -2.82
CA ASP A 32 -10.50 -3.13 -2.93
C ASP A 32 -10.30 -3.57 -4.39
N ILE A 33 -9.32 -4.44 -4.61
CA ILE A 33 -8.98 -4.96 -5.94
C ILE A 33 -10.02 -5.96 -6.45
N SER A 34 -10.86 -6.53 -5.59
CA SER A 34 -11.92 -7.44 -6.00
C SER A 34 -13.09 -6.72 -6.68
N SER A 35 -13.28 -5.43 -6.38
CA SER A 35 -14.32 -4.58 -6.98
C SER A 35 -13.77 -3.57 -7.99
N THR A 36 -12.45 -3.50 -8.16
CA THR A 36 -11.78 -2.48 -8.98
C THR A 36 -10.83 -3.14 -9.97
N PRO A 37 -11.31 -3.56 -11.16
CA PRO A 37 -10.48 -4.27 -12.14
C PRO A 37 -9.21 -3.52 -12.54
N ALA A 38 -9.30 -2.20 -12.76
CA ALA A 38 -8.13 -1.38 -13.09
C ALA A 38 -7.05 -1.39 -11.99
N ALA A 39 -7.45 -1.49 -10.72
CA ALA A 39 -6.51 -1.61 -9.61
C ALA A 39 -5.89 -3.01 -9.57
N LEU A 40 -6.66 -4.06 -9.87
CA LEU A 40 -6.11 -5.41 -9.99
C LEU A 40 -5.05 -5.45 -11.11
N ASP A 41 -5.37 -4.93 -12.29
CA ASP A 41 -4.48 -4.89 -13.45
C ASP A 41 -3.21 -4.10 -13.16
N TYR A 42 -3.31 -2.93 -12.52
CA TYR A 42 -2.14 -2.16 -12.09
C TYR A 42 -1.23 -2.98 -11.14
N ILE A 43 -1.82 -3.70 -10.20
CA ILE A 43 -1.07 -4.46 -9.19
C ILE A 43 -0.43 -5.72 -9.79
N THR A 44 -1.14 -6.45 -10.64
CA THR A 44 -0.68 -7.72 -11.21
C THR A 44 0.04 -7.58 -12.54
N GLY A 45 -0.06 -6.42 -13.18
CA GLY A 45 0.49 -6.14 -14.51
C GLY A 45 2.01 -6.21 -14.56
N ASP A 46 2.55 -6.30 -15.78
CA ASP A 46 3.97 -6.44 -16.03
C ASP A 46 4.74 -5.16 -15.63
N PRO A 47 5.80 -5.24 -14.80
CA PRO A 47 6.68 -4.11 -14.52
C PRO A 47 7.28 -3.43 -15.74
N ALA A 48 7.47 -4.15 -16.86
CA ALA A 48 7.94 -3.56 -18.11
C ALA A 48 6.92 -2.60 -18.75
N GLU A 49 5.62 -2.80 -18.46
CA GLU A 49 4.49 -2.04 -19.02
C GLU A 49 3.85 -1.10 -17.98
N GLY A 50 4.51 -0.88 -16.84
CA GLY A 50 4.06 0.03 -15.78
C GLY A 50 3.13 -0.60 -14.72
N GLY A 51 2.99 -1.92 -14.67
CA GLY A 51 2.36 -2.63 -13.56
C GLY A 51 3.34 -2.92 -12.41
N LEU A 52 2.85 -3.44 -11.28
CA LEU A 52 3.70 -3.73 -10.11
C LEU A 52 4.15 -5.20 -10.00
N GLY A 53 3.56 -6.11 -10.78
CA GLY A 53 3.92 -7.53 -10.80
C GLY A 53 3.61 -8.31 -9.52
N TYR A 54 2.74 -7.82 -8.65
CA TYR A 54 2.37 -8.49 -7.41
C TYR A 54 1.14 -9.37 -7.56
N SER A 55 1.16 -10.53 -6.89
CA SER A 55 0.04 -11.47 -6.82
C SER A 55 -0.60 -11.57 -5.44
N GLN A 56 -0.05 -10.86 -4.44
CA GLN A 56 -0.47 -10.95 -3.05
C GLN A 56 -0.90 -9.60 -2.49
N ALA A 57 -2.03 -9.59 -1.79
CA ALA A 57 -2.50 -8.44 -1.01
C ALA A 57 -2.10 -8.59 0.47
N PRO A 58 -1.87 -7.48 1.22
CA PRO A 58 -1.99 -6.09 0.76
C PRO A 58 -0.84 -5.69 -0.16
N VAL A 59 -1.08 -4.77 -1.08
CA VAL A 59 -0.01 -3.99 -1.72
C VAL A 59 -0.12 -2.57 -1.24
N VAL A 60 0.99 -2.02 -0.75
CA VAL A 60 1.05 -0.65 -0.29
C VAL A 60 1.91 0.13 -1.27
N VAL A 61 1.37 1.23 -1.75
CA VAL A 61 2.07 2.21 -2.58
C VAL A 61 2.11 3.50 -1.79
N TYR A 62 3.28 4.12 -1.69
CA TYR A 62 3.40 5.45 -1.11
C TYR A 62 4.29 6.32 -1.98
N GLU A 63 3.90 7.57 -2.11
CA GLU A 63 4.69 8.56 -2.83
C GLU A 63 5.09 9.69 -1.90
N ARG A 64 6.34 10.10 -2.02
CA ARG A 64 6.91 11.22 -1.30
C ARG A 64 7.87 11.97 -2.22
N ASP A 65 7.69 13.29 -2.30
CA ASP A 65 8.60 14.19 -3.00
C ASP A 65 8.89 13.76 -4.47
N GLY A 66 7.87 13.23 -5.15
CA GLY A 66 7.96 12.73 -6.53
C GLY A 66 8.59 11.34 -6.67
N THR A 67 8.91 10.67 -5.57
CA THR A 67 9.40 9.29 -5.56
C THR A 67 8.32 8.35 -5.04
N GLU A 68 7.97 7.34 -5.84
CA GLU A 68 7.09 6.23 -5.45
C GLU A 68 7.94 5.06 -4.92
N ASP A 69 7.50 4.44 -3.83
CA ASP A 69 7.97 3.11 -3.39
C ASP A 69 6.75 2.28 -2.99
N HIS A 70 6.87 0.96 -3.15
CA HIS A 70 5.77 0.04 -2.96
C HIS A 70 6.25 -1.33 -2.48
N TRP A 71 5.36 -2.06 -1.80
CA TRP A 71 5.63 -3.42 -1.37
C TRP A 71 4.34 -4.24 -1.27
N SER A 72 4.48 -5.56 -1.28
CA SER A 72 3.40 -6.50 -1.00
C SER A 72 3.57 -7.18 0.37
N GLY A 73 2.44 -7.59 0.94
CA GLY A 73 2.36 -8.28 2.23
C GLY A 73 2.40 -7.37 3.46
N LEU A 74 2.10 -7.97 4.62
CA LEU A 74 2.26 -7.31 5.91
C LEU A 74 3.74 -7.21 6.24
N ASN A 75 4.32 -6.01 6.12
CA ASN A 75 5.73 -5.75 6.37
C ASN A 75 5.91 -4.70 7.49
N PRO A 76 6.04 -5.12 8.77
CA PRO A 76 6.17 -4.19 9.89
C PRO A 76 7.36 -3.24 9.79
N THR A 77 8.44 -3.64 9.12
CA THR A 77 9.64 -2.81 8.96
C THR A 77 9.38 -1.66 7.97
N LYS A 78 8.83 -1.96 6.78
CA LYS A 78 8.42 -0.93 5.81
C LYS A 78 7.33 -0.02 6.38
N ILE A 79 6.36 -0.56 7.12
CA ILE A 79 5.32 0.24 7.80
C ILE A 79 5.93 1.24 8.77
N ARG A 80 6.83 0.78 9.67
CA ARG A 80 7.52 1.68 10.62
C ARG A 80 8.35 2.74 9.90
N HIS A 81 9.02 2.37 8.81
CA HIS A 81 9.80 3.30 8.01
C HIS A 81 8.92 4.42 7.43
N VAL A 82 7.82 4.06 6.78
CA VAL A 82 6.86 5.02 6.22
C VAL A 82 6.25 5.91 7.29
N ILE A 83 5.90 5.37 8.47
CA ILE A 83 5.42 6.16 9.61
C ILE A 83 6.48 7.18 10.03
N ALA A 84 7.73 6.75 10.23
CA ALA A 84 8.81 7.63 10.63
C ALA A 84 9.05 8.76 9.62
N LEU A 85 9.03 8.43 8.32
CA LEU A 85 9.16 9.41 7.24
C LEU A 85 8.02 10.43 7.26
N ALA A 86 6.78 10.00 7.50
CA ALA A 86 5.61 10.88 7.55
C ALA A 86 5.65 11.82 8.77
N THR A 87 6.13 11.32 9.92
CA THR A 87 6.20 12.10 11.16
C THR A 87 7.39 13.06 11.22
N ALA A 88 8.49 12.75 10.53
CA ALA A 88 9.70 13.59 10.50
C ALA A 88 9.58 14.82 9.60
N SER A 89 8.51 14.90 8.79
CA SER A 89 8.20 16.05 7.93
C SER A 89 7.22 17.05 8.57
N LYS A 90 6.99 16.91 9.88
CA LYS A 90 6.15 17.81 10.69
C LYS A 90 7.04 18.60 11.64
#